data_AF-A0A3D0YRT9-F1
#
_entry.id   AF-A0A3D0YRT9-F1
#
_cell.length_a   1.000
_cell.length_b   1.000
_cell.length_c   1.000
_cell.angle_alpha   90.00
_cell.angle_beta   90.00
_cell.angle_gamma   90.00
#
_symmetry.space_group_name_H-M   'P 1'
#
loop_
_entity.id
_entity.type
_entity.pdbx_description
1 polymer ?
#
loop_
_entity_poly.entity_id
_entity_poly.type
_entity_poly.pdbx_seq_one_letter_code
_entity_poly.pdbx_strand_id
1 'polypeptide(L)' 'MDLRIKIGVGVVLVFCLFGNSSVASVSAVTELDTDGDGLTDRLEETVYFTDRLVSDTDGDGYADGLEIVNGYSPR' A
#
# COMPACT_ATOMS: atom_id res chain seq x y z
N MET A 1 24.24 -37.18 -10.92
CA MET A 1 25.62 -36.65 -10.98
C MET A 1 25.61 -35.35 -10.20
N ASP A 2 25.67 -35.51 -8.89
CA ASP A 2 25.32 -34.53 -7.84
C ASP A 2 26.21 -33.27 -7.85
N LEU A 3 25.62 -32.10 -8.09
CA LEU A 3 26.29 -30.82 -7.86
C LEU A 3 26.06 -30.36 -6.41
N ARG A 4 26.69 -31.07 -5.47
CA ARG A 4 26.72 -30.70 -4.05
C ARG A 4 27.64 -29.49 -3.88
N ILE A 5 27.00 -28.34 -3.73
CA ILE A 5 27.55 -27.10 -3.18
C ILE A 5 28.36 -27.40 -1.90
N LYS A 6 29.68 -27.23 -1.99
CA LYS A 6 30.65 -27.38 -0.90
C LYS A 6 30.65 -26.12 -0.05
N ILE A 7 29.74 -26.03 0.92
CA ILE A 7 29.81 -25.04 2.00
C ILE A 7 30.45 -25.74 3.18
N GLY A 8 31.79 -25.70 3.22
CA GLY A 8 32.55 -26.21 4.34
C GLY A 8 32.37 -25.33 5.57
N VAL A 9 31.94 -25.96 6.67
CA VAL A 9 32.38 -25.67 8.04
C VAL A 9 32.24 -24.20 8.52
N GLY A 10 31.06 -23.86 9.07
CA GLY A 10 31.03 -23.28 10.43
C GLY A 10 30.94 -21.76 10.67
N VAL A 11 30.86 -20.85 9.68
CA VAL A 11 30.78 -19.38 9.98
C VAL A 11 29.98 -18.57 8.95
N VAL A 12 28.71 -18.92 8.69
CA VAL A 12 27.74 -17.97 8.10
C VAL A 12 26.37 -18.20 8.75
N LEU A 13 26.32 -18.11 10.09
CA LEU A 13 25.08 -18.16 10.86
C LEU A 13 24.66 -16.76 11.38
N VAL A 14 25.36 -15.69 10.98
CA VAL A 14 25.14 -14.35 11.58
C VAL A 14 25.38 -13.23 10.55
N PHE A 15 24.59 -13.14 9.48
CA PHE A 15 24.47 -11.98 8.57
C PHE A 15 23.32 -12.32 7.60
N CYS A 16 22.07 -11.93 7.71
CA CYS A 16 21.38 -10.90 8.48
C CYS A 16 20.00 -11.47 8.87
N LEU A 17 19.81 -11.77 10.16
CA LEU A 17 18.49 -11.78 10.80
C LEU A 17 18.00 -10.36 11.10
N PHE A 18 18.64 -9.33 10.54
CA PHE A 18 18.09 -7.99 10.52
C PHE A 18 17.00 -7.98 9.46
N GLY A 19 15.79 -8.29 9.93
CA GLY A 19 14.59 -7.82 9.28
C GLY A 19 14.72 -6.32 9.11
N ASN A 20 14.96 -5.88 7.89
CA ASN A 20 14.50 -4.58 7.47
C ASN A 20 12.99 -4.74 7.19
N SER A 21 12.26 -5.06 8.25
CA SER A 21 10.82 -4.88 8.27
C SER A 21 10.59 -3.42 7.96
N SER A 22 9.99 -3.21 6.79
CA SER A 22 9.15 -2.07 6.50
C SER A 22 9.72 -0.72 6.96
N VAL A 23 10.43 -0.04 6.04
CA VAL A 23 10.02 1.35 5.81
C VAL A 23 8.62 1.27 5.20
N ALA A 24 7.63 0.93 6.03
CA ALA A 24 6.25 1.21 5.76
C ALA A 24 6.24 2.72 5.63
N SER A 25 6.14 3.18 4.38
CA SER A 25 5.59 4.47 4.04
C SER A 25 5.95 5.55 5.06
N VAL A 26 7.01 6.31 4.78
CA VAL A 26 7.00 7.73 5.18
C VAL A 26 5.90 8.42 4.34
N SER A 27 4.66 7.98 4.55
CA SER A 27 3.39 8.57 4.12
C SER A 27 2.72 9.14 5.37
N ALA A 28 3.55 9.66 6.28
CA ALA A 28 3.14 10.44 7.44
C ALA A 28 3.31 11.94 7.15
N VAL A 29 3.17 12.34 5.88
CA VAL A 29 2.48 13.60 5.61
C VAL A 29 1.04 13.29 5.97
N THR A 30 0.58 13.82 7.09
CA THR A 30 -0.69 13.50 7.76
C THR A 30 -1.92 13.91 6.95
N GLU A 31 -2.10 13.32 5.79
CA GLU A 31 -3.37 13.33 5.08
C GLU A 31 -4.12 12.09 5.61
N LEU A 32 -5.22 12.32 6.34
CA LEU A 32 -6.07 11.23 6.84
C LEU A 32 -6.68 10.52 5.62
N ASP A 33 -6.70 9.19 5.65
CA ASP A 33 -7.33 8.31 4.67
C ASP A 33 -8.21 7.38 5.52
N THR A 34 -9.49 7.75 5.64
CA THR A 34 -10.40 7.16 6.64
C THR A 34 -10.92 5.80 6.23
N ASP A 35 -11.11 5.55 4.95
CA ASP A 35 -11.61 4.29 4.39
C ASP A 35 -10.50 3.41 3.78
N GLY A 36 -9.30 3.95 3.58
CA GLY A 36 -8.12 3.19 3.17
C GLY A 36 -8.09 2.88 1.68
N ASP A 37 -8.79 3.68 0.87
CA ASP A 37 -8.97 3.43 -0.56
C ASP A 37 -7.80 3.96 -1.42
N GLY A 38 -6.88 4.70 -0.79
CA GLY A 38 -5.71 5.31 -1.42
C GLY A 38 -5.90 6.77 -1.83
N LEU A 39 -7.07 7.36 -1.57
CA LEU A 39 -7.28 8.79 -1.51
C LEU A 39 -7.10 9.28 -0.08
N THR A 40 -7.03 10.59 0.05
CA THR A 40 -7.00 11.22 1.36
C THR A 40 -8.33 11.93 1.54
N ASP A 41 -8.85 11.94 2.77
CA ASP A 41 -10.07 12.62 3.18
C ASP A 41 -10.20 14.03 2.62
N ARG A 42 -9.08 14.77 2.54
CA ARG A 42 -9.08 16.13 2.00
C ARG A 42 -9.29 16.15 0.49
N LEU A 43 -8.65 15.25 -0.26
CA LEU A 43 -8.86 15.14 -1.71
C LEU A 43 -10.29 14.70 -2.02
N GLU A 44 -10.80 13.74 -1.26
CA GLU A 44 -12.18 13.28 -1.35
C GLU A 44 -13.16 14.42 -1.10
N GLU A 45 -12.99 15.23 -0.04
CA GLU A 45 -13.93 16.33 0.24
C GLU A 45 -13.77 17.54 -0.71
N THR A 46 -12.53 17.88 -1.11
CA THR A 46 -12.23 19.16 -1.78
C THR A 46 -12.08 19.08 -3.30
N VAL A 47 -11.72 17.91 -3.83
CA VAL A 47 -11.39 17.74 -5.26
C VAL A 47 -12.43 16.85 -5.95
N TYR A 48 -12.67 15.66 -5.39
CA TYR A 48 -13.51 14.63 -6.00
C TYR A 48 -14.94 14.63 -5.45
N PHE A 49 -15.12 15.28 -4.30
CA PHE A 49 -16.33 15.37 -3.52
C PHE A 49 -16.89 14.01 -3.03
N THR A 50 -16.12 12.92 -3.06
CA THR A 50 -16.52 11.55 -2.65
C THR A 50 -16.76 11.41 -1.13
N ASP A 51 -17.27 10.26 -0.68
CA ASP A 51 -17.57 10.02 0.74
C ASP A 51 -16.39 9.35 1.45
N ARG A 52 -15.69 10.12 2.29
CA ARG A 52 -14.50 9.70 3.08
C ARG A 52 -14.69 8.46 3.96
N LEU A 53 -15.93 8.05 4.19
CA LEU A 53 -16.25 6.87 5.02
C LEU A 53 -16.48 5.61 4.18
N VAL A 54 -16.50 5.75 2.86
CA VAL A 54 -16.93 4.73 1.92
C VAL A 54 -15.95 4.66 0.77
N SER A 55 -15.17 3.58 0.75
CA SER A 55 -14.17 3.34 -0.29
C SER A 55 -14.72 3.30 -1.71
N ASP A 56 -16.02 3.06 -1.88
CA ASP A 56 -16.74 2.98 -3.16
C ASP A 56 -18.02 3.81 -3.02
N THR A 57 -17.94 5.10 -3.39
CA THR A 57 -19.01 6.07 -3.14
C THR A 57 -20.27 5.76 -3.97
N ASP A 58 -20.13 5.21 -5.17
CA ASP A 58 -21.25 4.92 -6.09
C ASP A 58 -21.77 3.47 -6.00
N GLY A 59 -21.02 2.59 -5.35
CA GLY A 59 -21.37 1.21 -5.08
C GLY A 59 -21.22 0.28 -6.29
N ASP A 60 -20.43 0.66 -7.29
CA ASP A 60 -20.25 -0.11 -8.52
C ASP A 60 -19.23 -1.27 -8.37
N GLY A 61 -18.52 -1.30 -7.23
CA GLY A 61 -17.55 -2.31 -6.87
C GLY A 61 -16.09 -1.89 -7.11
N TYR A 62 -15.84 -0.66 -7.55
CA TYR A 62 -14.50 -0.07 -7.63
C TYR A 62 -14.29 0.95 -6.53
N ALA A 63 -13.06 1.03 -6.03
CA ALA A 63 -12.73 2.03 -5.03
C ALA A 63 -12.55 3.41 -5.68
N ASP A 64 -13.02 4.48 -5.05
CA ASP A 64 -12.96 5.85 -5.59
C ASP A 64 -11.51 6.21 -6.00
N GLY A 65 -10.52 5.83 -5.18
CA GLY A 65 -9.11 6.05 -5.45
C GLY A 65 -8.59 5.29 -6.68
N LEU A 66 -9.10 4.08 -6.90
CA LEU A 66 -8.79 3.31 -8.11
C LEU A 66 -9.45 3.94 -9.33
N GLU A 67 -10.68 4.41 -9.20
CA GLU A 67 -11.41 5.05 -10.29
C GLU A 67 -10.74 6.32 -10.75
N ILE A 68 -10.32 7.19 -9.83
CA ILE A 68 -9.60 8.43 -10.15
C ILE A 68 -8.28 8.14 -10.86
N VAL A 69 -7.53 7.13 -10.42
CA VAL A 69 -6.26 6.75 -11.07
C VAL A 69 -6.49 6.26 -12.50
N ASN A 70 -7.62 5.60 -12.75
CA ASN A 70 -8.00 5.11 -14.08
C ASN A 70 -8.81 6.12 -14.91
N GLY A 71 -9.22 7.25 -14.32
CA GLY A 71 -10.04 8.28 -14.96
C GLY A 71 -11.52 7.89 -15.09
N TYR A 72 -12.02 7.03 -14.22
CA TYR A 72 -13.44 6.71 -14.06
C TYR A 72 -14.18 7.73 -13.18
N SER A 73 -15.49 7.56 -13.05
CA SER A 73 -16.39 8.45 -12.32
C SER A 73 -16.69 7.87 -10.94
N PRO A 74 -16.17 8.44 -9.85
CA PRO A 74 -16.36 7.91 -8.50
C PRO A 74 -17.74 8.24 -7.88
N ARG A 75 -18.79 8.41 -8.72
CA ARG A 75 -20.14 8.89 -8.31
C ARG A 75 -21.27 8.46 -9.25
#